data_AF-A0A1V3WEN7-F1
#
_entry.id   AF-A0A1V3WEN7-F1
#
_cell.length_a   1.000
_cell.length_b   1.000
_cell.length_c   1.000
_cell.angle_alpha   90.00
_cell.angle_beta   90.00
_cell.angle_gamma   90.00
#
_symmetry.space_group_name_H-M   'P 1'
#
loop_
_entity.id
_entity.type
_entity.pdbx_description
1 polymer ?
#
loop_
_entity_poly.entity_id
_entity_poly.type
_entity_poly.pdbx_seq_one_letter_code
_entity_poly.pdbx_strand_id
1 'polypeptide(L)'
;MLRAVRAADGVTGVLGPFDPAATGQISANQHVAFAVVGLTGNPAQRAVRAQHLQQIVSRNAVAGLRTWLTGLSPIFNDNLHVEESSAERGETIGVALALVVLVLTLGSLVAPCIPLLVTAASLAITFGALEVATSVLSFDSFVISCVTMIGTGIGIDYSLFVVSRFREELARQSDSGPPASTQPPRRSPLPWPRPVAPS
;
A
#
# COMPACT_ATOMS: atom_id res chain seq x y z
N MET A 1 20.67 1.54 -31.16
CA MET A 1 20.16 0.49 -30.25
C MET A 1 21.23 -0.52 -29.80
N LEU A 2 21.66 -1.52 -30.60
CA LEU A 2 22.55 -2.59 -30.12
C LEU A 2 23.92 -2.13 -29.59
N ARG A 3 24.47 -1.02 -30.12
CA ARG A 3 25.69 -0.40 -29.57
C ARG A 3 25.49 0.10 -28.14
N ALA A 4 24.33 0.68 -27.83
CA ALA A 4 24.00 1.15 -26.49
C ALA A 4 23.82 -0.03 -25.52
N VAL A 5 23.24 -1.13 -25.98
CA VAL A 5 23.13 -2.39 -25.21
C VAL A 5 24.51 -2.99 -24.92
N ARG A 6 25.43 -3.00 -25.90
CA ARG A 6 26.81 -3.47 -25.70
C ARG A 6 27.60 -2.65 -24.68
N ALA A 7 27.28 -1.37 -24.53
CA ALA A 7 27.93 -0.48 -23.57
C ALA A 7 27.28 -0.49 -22.18
N ALA A 8 26.18 -1.24 -21.99
CA ALA A 8 25.48 -1.30 -20.72
C ALA A 8 26.25 -2.15 -19.69
N ASP A 9 26.24 -1.70 -18.43
CA ASP A 9 26.94 -2.41 -17.36
C ASP A 9 26.36 -3.81 -17.12
N GLY A 10 27.26 -4.77 -16.87
CA GLY A 10 26.92 -6.17 -16.64
C GLY A 10 26.63 -7.00 -17.88
N VAL A 11 26.70 -6.43 -19.08
CA VAL A 11 26.57 -7.18 -20.35
C VAL A 11 27.90 -7.87 -20.70
N THR A 12 27.90 -9.20 -20.77
CA THR A 12 29.10 -9.98 -21.15
C THR A 12 29.34 -10.03 -22.65
N GLY A 13 28.27 -9.89 -23.43
CA GLY A 13 28.32 -9.98 -24.87
C GLY A 13 26.95 -9.78 -25.48
N VAL A 14 26.95 -9.29 -26.72
CA VAL A 14 25.73 -9.13 -27.53
C VAL A 14 26.00 -9.73 -28.90
N LEU A 15 25.33 -10.85 -29.19
CA LEU A 15 25.32 -11.47 -30.50
C LEU A 15 24.10 -10.92 -31.27
N GLY A 16 24.35 -9.97 -32.17
CA GLY A 16 23.34 -9.33 -32.98
C GLY A 16 23.09 -10.07 -34.30
N PRO A 17 21.93 -9.86 -34.94
CA PRO A 17 21.47 -10.64 -36.11
C PRO A 17 22.33 -10.49 -37.37
N PHE A 18 23.22 -9.50 -37.40
CA PHE A 18 24.13 -9.22 -38.51
C PHE A 18 25.60 -9.49 -38.15
N ASP A 19 25.88 -10.03 -36.97
CA ASP A 19 27.25 -10.38 -36.59
C ASP A 19 27.72 -11.62 -37.39
N PRO A 20 29.03 -11.76 -37.69
CA PRO A 20 29.54 -12.90 -38.47
C PRO A 20 29.28 -14.27 -37.85
N ALA A 21 29.11 -14.31 -36.53
CA ALA A 21 28.80 -15.52 -35.76
C ALA A 21 27.29 -15.77 -35.59
N ALA A 22 26.43 -14.93 -36.18
CA ALA A 22 24.99 -15.07 -36.08
C ALA A 22 24.48 -16.16 -37.04
N THR A 23 23.79 -17.16 -36.50
CA THR A 23 23.18 -18.24 -37.29
C THR A 23 21.68 -18.30 -36.99
N GLY A 24 20.84 -18.10 -38.02
CA GLY A 24 19.38 -18.22 -37.90
C GLY A 24 18.69 -17.14 -37.06
N GLN A 25 19.33 -15.97 -36.90
CA GLN A 25 18.80 -14.87 -36.07
C GLN A 25 17.83 -13.92 -36.79
N ILE A 26 17.60 -14.16 -38.08
CA ILE A 26 16.65 -13.42 -38.92
C ILE A 26 15.63 -14.44 -39.42
N SER A 27 14.35 -14.12 -39.24
CA SER A 27 13.23 -14.95 -39.70
C SER A 27 13.27 -15.12 -41.22
N ALA A 28 12.78 -16.26 -41.73
CA ALA A 28 12.71 -16.54 -43.17
C ALA A 28 11.95 -15.47 -43.96
N ASN A 29 10.96 -14.83 -43.33
CA ASN A 29 10.20 -13.73 -43.93
C ASN A 29 10.86 -12.35 -43.76
N GLN A 30 12.04 -12.25 -43.14
CA GLN A 30 12.78 -11.01 -42.86
C GLN A 30 12.04 -9.93 -42.05
N HIS A 31 10.93 -10.27 -41.39
CA HIS A 31 10.16 -9.33 -40.57
C HIS A 31 10.52 -9.36 -39.08
N VAL A 32 11.27 -10.36 -38.63
CA VAL A 32 11.69 -10.52 -37.23
C VAL A 32 13.17 -10.84 -37.19
N ALA A 33 13.90 -10.15 -36.32
CA ALA A 33 15.28 -10.45 -35.99
C ALA A 33 15.46 -10.40 -34.48
N PHE A 34 16.28 -11.29 -33.92
CA PHE A 34 16.59 -11.29 -32.50
C PHE A 34 18.09 -11.15 -32.26
N ALA A 35 18.44 -10.56 -31.11
CA ALA A 35 19.81 -10.46 -30.63
C ALA A 35 19.90 -11.15 -29.26
N VAL A 36 20.96 -11.90 -29.02
CA VAL A 36 21.20 -12.56 -27.73
C VAL A 36 22.11 -11.69 -26.88
N VAL A 37 21.65 -11.35 -25.68
CA VAL A 37 22.39 -10.51 -24.72
C VAL A 37 22.76 -11.36 -23.51
N GLY A 38 24.06 -11.53 -23.25
CA GLY A 38 24.56 -12.20 -22.05
C GLY A 38 24.63 -11.24 -20.88
N LEU A 39 24.13 -11.65 -19.72
CA LEU A 39 24.17 -10.87 -18.46
C LEU A 39 25.02 -11.58 -17.41
N THR A 40 25.93 -10.85 -16.76
CA THR A 40 26.66 -11.34 -15.57
C THR A 40 25.80 -11.24 -14.30
N GLY A 41 26.18 -11.99 -13.27
CA GLY A 41 25.66 -11.85 -11.89
C GLY A 41 24.74 -13.00 -11.46
N ASN A 42 24.26 -12.90 -10.21
CA ASN A 42 23.25 -13.81 -9.68
C ASN A 42 21.84 -13.48 -10.25
N PRO A 43 20.81 -14.31 -10.04
CA PRO A 43 19.47 -14.08 -10.57
C PRO A 43 18.87 -12.70 -10.22
N ALA A 44 19.02 -12.23 -8.99
CA ALA A 44 18.51 -10.92 -8.56
C ALA A 44 19.22 -9.76 -9.28
N GLN A 45 20.55 -9.81 -9.38
CA GLN A 45 21.33 -8.82 -10.13
C GLN A 45 20.97 -8.81 -11.62
N ARG A 46 20.73 -9.99 -12.21
CA ARG A 46 20.31 -10.10 -13.61
C ARG A 46 18.92 -9.53 -13.85
N ALA A 47 17.99 -9.66 -12.90
CA ALA A 47 16.66 -9.05 -12.98
C ALA A 47 16.75 -7.51 -13.04
N VAL A 48 17.52 -6.89 -12.14
CA VAL A 48 17.74 -5.43 -12.13
C VAL A 48 18.39 -4.95 -13.43
N ARG A 49 19.40 -5.67 -13.91
CA ARG A 49 20.10 -5.33 -15.16
C ARG A 49 19.21 -5.48 -16.39
N ALA A 50 18.34 -6.49 -16.42
CA ALA A 50 17.35 -6.67 -17.49
C ALA A 50 16.37 -5.48 -17.55
N GLN A 51 15.94 -4.98 -16.39
CA GLN A 51 15.09 -3.79 -16.27
C GLN A 51 15.78 -2.55 -16.85
N HIS A 52 17.05 -2.33 -16.50
CA HIS A 52 17.84 -1.22 -17.05
C HIS A 52 18.06 -1.37 -18.57
N LEU A 53 18.30 -2.60 -19.05
CA LEU A 53 18.39 -2.87 -20.49
C LEU A 53 17.09 -2.56 -21.22
N GLN A 54 15.93 -2.89 -20.65
CA GLN A 54 14.64 -2.57 -21.24
C GLN A 54 14.47 -1.06 -21.39
N GLN A 55 14.88 -0.26 -20.39
CA GLN A 55 14.88 1.19 -20.48
C GLN A 55 15.83 1.72 -21.58
N ILE A 56 17.04 1.18 -21.69
CA ILE A 56 18.00 1.56 -22.74
C ILE A 56 17.44 1.25 -24.13
N VAL A 57 16.82 0.07 -24.30
CA VAL A 57 16.18 -0.34 -25.55
C VAL A 57 15.03 0.60 -25.90
N SER A 58 14.13 0.87 -24.97
CA SER A 58 12.98 1.76 -25.18
C SER A 58 13.40 3.19 -25.52
N ARG A 59 14.45 3.72 -24.89
CA ARG A 59 14.99 5.07 -25.20
C ARG A 59 15.67 5.14 -26.57
N ASN A 60 16.22 4.03 -27.04
CA ASN A 60 16.89 3.93 -28.33
C ASN A 60 16.00 3.27 -29.40
N ALA A 61 14.68 3.31 -29.21
CA ALA A 61 13.71 2.77 -30.14
C ALA A 61 13.82 3.52 -31.49
N VAL A 62 13.89 2.75 -32.57
CA VAL A 62 13.97 3.28 -33.94
C VAL A 62 12.55 3.37 -34.50
N ALA A 63 12.19 4.52 -35.07
CA ALA A 63 10.87 4.71 -35.68
C ALA A 63 10.59 3.63 -36.74
N GLY A 64 9.43 2.97 -36.63
CA GLY A 64 9.03 1.85 -37.51
C GLY A 64 9.50 0.46 -37.04
N LEU A 65 10.31 0.37 -35.98
CA LEU A 65 10.76 -0.91 -35.42
C LEU A 65 10.07 -1.18 -34.07
N ARG A 66 9.38 -2.31 -33.95
CA ARG A 66 8.89 -2.81 -32.65
C ARG A 66 9.98 -3.67 -32.02
N THR A 67 10.35 -3.33 -30.79
CA THR A 67 11.41 -4.00 -30.05
C THR A 67 10.85 -4.61 -28.79
N TRP A 68 11.19 -5.86 -28.53
CA TRP A 68 10.80 -6.58 -27.32
C TRP A 68 12.04 -7.14 -26.64
N LEU A 69 12.00 -7.20 -25.32
CA LEU A 69 13.01 -7.86 -24.52
C LEU A 69 12.37 -9.12 -23.91
N THR A 70 13.05 -10.26 -24.01
CA THR A 70 12.56 -11.54 -23.52
C THR A 70 13.69 -12.38 -22.95
N GLY A 71 13.36 -13.51 -22.32
CA GLY A 71 14.27 -14.35 -21.55
C GLY A 71 13.89 -14.39 -20.06
N LEU A 72 14.63 -15.18 -19.29
CA LEU A 72 14.31 -15.46 -17.88
C LEU A 72 14.23 -14.20 -17.03
N SER A 73 15.17 -13.27 -17.17
CA SER A 73 15.22 -12.05 -16.36
C SER A 73 14.15 -11.01 -16.72
N PRO A 74 13.89 -10.70 -18.02
CA PRO A 74 12.77 -9.85 -18.40
C PRO A 74 11.40 -10.44 -18.03
N ILE A 75 11.18 -11.75 -18.22
CA ILE A 75 9.91 -12.39 -17.86
C ILE A 75 9.69 -12.32 -16.35
N PHE A 76 10.72 -12.57 -15.54
CA PHE A 76 10.62 -12.41 -14.08
C PHE A 76 10.24 -10.98 -13.69
N ASN A 77 10.81 -9.98 -14.38
CA ASN A 77 10.48 -8.58 -14.16
C ASN A 77 9.03 -8.26 -14.51
N ASP A 78 8.56 -8.72 -15.67
CA ASP A 78 7.19 -8.52 -16.12
C ASP A 78 6.18 -9.15 -15.14
N ASN A 79 6.49 -10.33 -14.59
CA ASN A 79 5.64 -10.94 -13.56
C ASN A 79 5.60 -10.10 -12.29
N LEU A 80 6.76 -9.66 -11.78
CA LEU A 80 6.82 -8.82 -10.58
C LEU A 80 6.04 -7.51 -10.78
N HIS A 81 6.15 -6.90 -11.96
CA HIS A 81 5.42 -5.68 -12.30
C HIS A 81 3.90 -5.90 -12.37
N VAL A 82 3.46 -7.03 -12.92
CA VAL A 82 2.03 -7.41 -12.94
C VAL A 82 1.51 -7.67 -11.52
N GLU A 83 2.31 -8.30 -10.67
CA GLU A 83 1.97 -8.54 -9.26
C GLU A 83 1.83 -7.22 -8.49
N GLU A 84 2.81 -6.33 -8.59
CA GLU A 84 2.78 -5.00 -7.96
C GLU A 84 1.59 -4.18 -8.43
N SER A 85 1.34 -4.11 -9.75
CA SER A 85 0.20 -3.38 -10.29
C SER A 85 -1.14 -3.95 -9.82
N SER A 86 -1.23 -5.28 -9.69
CA SER A 86 -2.44 -5.94 -9.20
C SER A 86 -2.67 -5.66 -7.72
N ALA A 87 -1.60 -5.66 -6.92
CA ALA A 87 -1.64 -5.32 -5.50
C ALA A 87 -2.04 -3.85 -5.30
N GLU A 88 -1.40 -2.91 -5.99
CA GLU A 88 -1.74 -1.48 -5.94
C GLU A 88 -3.20 -1.22 -6.30
N ARG A 89 -3.69 -1.87 -7.38
CA ARG A 89 -5.08 -1.72 -7.81
C ARG A 89 -6.04 -2.31 -6.77
N GLY A 90 -5.71 -3.46 -6.20
CA GLY A 90 -6.49 -4.10 -5.13
C GLY A 90 -6.56 -3.24 -3.88
N GLU A 91 -5.42 -2.68 -3.45
CA GLU A 91 -5.33 -1.80 -2.29
C GLU A 91 -6.11 -0.51 -2.50
N THR A 92 -6.00 0.11 -3.69
CA THR A 92 -6.75 1.33 -4.02
C THR A 92 -8.26 1.10 -3.97
N ILE A 93 -8.74 -0.01 -4.53
CA ILE A 93 -10.16 -0.38 -4.49
C ILE A 93 -10.59 -0.68 -3.05
N GLY A 94 -9.75 -1.41 -2.30
CA GLY A 94 -9.99 -1.75 -0.89
C GLY A 94 -10.14 -0.51 -0.01
N VAL A 95 -9.21 0.45 -0.13
CA VAL A 95 -9.26 1.73 0.62
C VAL A 95 -10.49 2.55 0.23
N ALA A 96 -10.85 2.60 -1.06
CA ALA A 96 -12.06 3.30 -1.51
C ALA A 96 -13.33 2.69 -0.91
N LEU A 97 -13.44 1.36 -0.90
CA LEU A 97 -14.55 0.65 -0.27
C LEU A 97 -14.57 0.84 1.25
N ALA A 98 -13.41 0.77 1.90
CA ALA A 98 -13.28 1.02 3.34
C ALA A 98 -13.73 2.43 3.70
N LEU A 99 -13.38 3.45 2.91
CA LEU A 99 -13.85 4.82 3.10
C LEU A 99 -15.38 4.91 3.03
N VAL A 100 -16.01 4.25 2.06
CA VAL A 100 -17.47 4.21 1.95
C VAL A 100 -18.09 3.59 3.21
N VAL A 101 -17.56 2.44 3.66
CA VAL A 101 -18.04 1.77 4.88
C VAL A 101 -17.82 2.64 6.12
N LEU A 102 -16.68 3.33 6.23
CA LEU A 102 -16.38 4.24 7.34
C LEU A 102 -17.34 5.43 7.39
N VAL A 103 -17.66 6.03 6.25
CA VAL A 103 -18.64 7.12 6.18
C VAL A 103 -20.02 6.63 6.61
N LEU A 104 -20.44 5.44 6.15
CA LEU A 104 -21.72 4.85 6.51
C LEU A 104 -21.81 4.48 8.00
N THR A 105 -20.74 3.93 8.57
CA THR A 105 -20.69 3.53 9.99
C THR A 105 -20.57 4.73 10.93
N LEU A 106 -19.80 5.75 10.57
CA LEU A 106 -19.60 6.93 11.40
C LEU A 106 -20.68 8.01 11.20
N GLY A 107 -21.41 7.98 10.08
CA GLY A 107 -22.48 8.94 9.75
C GLY A 107 -21.97 10.35 9.43
N SER A 108 -20.70 10.51 9.06
CA SER A 108 -20.06 11.80 8.75
C SER A 108 -18.97 11.62 7.70
N LEU A 109 -18.82 12.60 6.81
CA LEU A 109 -17.73 12.62 5.82
C LEU A 109 -16.36 12.93 6.44
N VAL A 110 -16.33 13.61 7.59
CA VAL A 110 -15.08 14.05 8.23
C VAL A 110 -14.61 13.06 9.30
N ALA A 111 -15.52 12.33 9.93
CA ALA A 111 -15.17 11.37 11.00
C ALA A 111 -14.17 10.27 10.57
N PRO A 112 -14.22 9.70 9.34
CA PRO A 112 -13.26 8.71 8.87
C PRO A 112 -11.81 9.20 8.79
N CYS A 113 -11.57 10.51 8.79
CA CYS A 113 -10.21 11.05 8.70
C CYS A 113 -9.32 10.58 9.86
N ILE A 114 -9.87 10.43 11.06
CA ILE A 114 -9.10 9.97 12.22
C ILE A 114 -8.64 8.51 12.02
N PRO A 115 -9.53 7.53 11.79
CA PRO A 115 -9.10 6.15 11.50
C PRO A 115 -8.09 6.03 10.36
N LEU A 116 -8.29 6.78 9.27
CA LEU A 116 -7.39 6.73 8.12
C LEU A 116 -6.01 7.30 8.44
N LEU A 117 -5.94 8.44 9.13
CA LEU A 117 -4.66 9.04 9.51
C LEU A 117 -3.88 8.17 10.48
N VAL A 118 -4.55 7.57 11.47
CA VAL A 118 -3.91 6.66 12.42
C VAL A 118 -3.37 5.43 11.69
N THR A 119 -4.17 4.82 10.81
CA THR A 119 -3.75 3.66 10.01
C THR A 119 -2.56 4.01 9.11
N ALA A 120 -2.61 5.15 8.41
CA ALA A 120 -1.52 5.60 7.54
C ALA A 120 -0.23 5.87 8.33
N ALA A 121 -0.33 6.50 9.51
CA ALA A 121 0.80 6.72 10.39
C ALA A 121 1.40 5.40 10.90
N SER A 122 0.55 4.43 11.26
CA SER A 122 1.00 3.08 11.64
C SER A 122 1.75 2.39 10.50
N LEU A 123 1.22 2.42 9.27
CA LEU A 123 1.91 1.86 8.10
C LEU A 123 3.25 2.55 7.83
N ALA A 124 3.31 3.88 7.94
CA ALA A 124 4.57 4.62 7.76
C ALA A 124 5.64 4.16 8.78
N ILE A 125 5.26 3.96 10.03
CA ILE A 125 6.16 3.43 11.07
C ILE A 125 6.56 1.99 10.75
N THR A 126 5.61 1.15 10.32
CA THR A 126 5.90 -0.24 9.92
C THR A 126 6.89 -0.30 8.77
N PHE A 127 6.72 0.53 7.73
CA PHE A 127 7.64 0.61 6.61
C PHE A 127 9.02 1.12 7.00
N GLY A 128 9.10 2.13 7.88
CA GLY A 128 10.39 2.56 8.43
C GLY A 128 11.09 1.44 9.21
N ALA A 129 10.35 0.65 10.00
CA ALA A 129 10.91 -0.52 10.68
C ALA A 129 11.34 -1.62 9.69
N LEU A 130 10.57 -1.82 8.61
CA LEU A 130 10.88 -2.79 7.57
C LEU A 130 12.16 -2.40 6.82
N GLU A 131 12.34 -1.12 6.51
CA GLU A 131 13.57 -0.59 5.91
C GLU A 131 14.78 -0.94 6.77
N VAL A 132 14.72 -0.68 8.08
CA VAL A 132 15.80 -1.05 9.01
C VAL A 132 16.03 -2.56 9.04
N ALA A 133 14.95 -3.35 9.00
CA ALA A 133 15.04 -4.81 9.00
C ALA A 133 15.69 -5.38 7.72
N THR A 134 15.69 -4.64 6.59
CA THR A 134 16.36 -5.08 5.35
C THR A 134 17.87 -5.28 5.49
N SER A 135 18.49 -4.71 6.53
CA SER A 135 19.91 -4.91 6.84
C SER A 135 20.26 -6.37 7.20
N VAL A 136 19.27 -7.14 7.66
CA VAL A 136 19.44 -8.52 8.14
C VAL A 136 18.46 -9.52 7.52
N LEU A 137 17.32 -9.06 7.02
CA LEU A 137 16.27 -9.87 6.40
C LEU A 137 16.06 -9.44 4.94
N SER A 138 15.64 -10.37 4.09
CA SER A 138 15.21 -10.08 2.73
C SER A 138 13.70 -10.31 2.61
N PHE A 139 12.98 -9.29 2.15
CA PHE A 139 11.54 -9.33 1.92
C PHE A 139 11.26 -9.28 0.43
N ASP A 140 10.29 -10.07 -0.03
CA ASP A 140 9.76 -9.97 -1.39
C ASP A 140 8.53 -9.06 -1.45
N SER A 141 8.04 -8.79 -2.67
CA SER A 141 6.84 -7.97 -2.87
C SER A 141 5.57 -8.60 -2.29
N PHE A 142 5.53 -9.92 -2.07
CA PHE A 142 4.41 -10.59 -1.42
C PHE A 142 4.32 -10.23 0.07
N VAL A 143 5.45 -10.21 0.79
CA VAL A 143 5.49 -9.77 2.20
C VAL A 143 5.04 -8.31 2.31
N ILE A 144 5.53 -7.43 1.44
CA ILE A 144 5.15 -6.02 1.40
C ILE A 144 3.63 -5.86 1.18
N SER A 145 3.07 -6.61 0.24
CA SER A 145 1.62 -6.61 -0.04
C SER A 145 0.80 -7.14 1.14
N CYS A 146 1.31 -8.13 1.86
CA CYS A 146 0.65 -8.63 3.07
C CYS A 146 0.65 -7.58 4.19
N VAL A 147 1.76 -6.84 4.36
CA VAL A 147 1.88 -5.78 5.35
C VAL A 147 0.86 -4.67 5.07
N THR A 148 0.69 -4.21 3.83
CA THR A 148 -0.31 -3.18 3.52
C THR A 148 -1.73 -3.70 3.68
N MET A 149 -2.04 -4.89 3.15
CA MET A 149 -3.37 -5.47 3.21
C MET A 149 -3.81 -5.71 4.67
N ILE A 150 -2.98 -6.38 5.45
CA ILE A 150 -3.28 -6.73 6.84
C ILE A 150 -3.19 -5.48 7.72
N GLY A 151 -2.14 -4.67 7.55
CA GLY A 151 -1.92 -3.46 8.34
C GLY A 151 -3.01 -2.42 8.15
N THR A 152 -3.50 -2.25 6.93
CA THR A 152 -4.63 -1.35 6.65
C THR A 152 -5.92 -1.87 7.29
N GLY A 153 -6.25 -3.14 7.09
CA GLY A 153 -7.48 -3.73 7.64
C GLY A 153 -7.50 -3.66 9.18
N ILE A 154 -6.45 -4.17 9.82
CA ILE A 154 -6.33 -4.16 11.28
C ILE A 154 -6.26 -2.73 11.83
N GLY A 155 -5.52 -1.83 11.16
CA GLY A 155 -5.41 -0.43 11.57
C GLY A 155 -6.74 0.30 11.55
N ILE A 156 -7.55 0.10 10.49
CA ILE A 156 -8.89 0.68 10.38
C ILE A 156 -9.81 0.11 11.47
N ASP A 157 -9.83 -1.21 11.66
CA ASP A 157 -10.69 -1.89 12.62
C ASP A 157 -10.43 -1.41 14.06
N TYR A 158 -9.16 -1.37 14.48
CA TYR A 158 -8.81 -0.89 15.81
C TYR A 158 -9.11 0.59 16.00
N SER A 159 -8.81 1.41 14.98
CA SER A 159 -9.08 2.84 15.07
C SER A 159 -10.59 3.11 15.15
N LEU A 160 -11.40 2.39 14.38
CA LEU A 160 -12.86 2.50 14.42
C LEU A 160 -13.41 2.02 15.77
N PHE A 161 -12.88 0.93 16.33
CA PHE A 161 -13.25 0.47 17.66
C PHE A 161 -12.98 1.54 18.73
N VAL A 162 -11.80 2.16 18.72
CA VAL A 162 -11.45 3.22 19.68
C VAL A 162 -12.35 4.45 19.50
N VAL A 163 -12.58 4.90 18.26
CA VAL A 163 -13.44 6.06 17.98
C VAL A 163 -14.89 5.79 18.38
N SER A 164 -15.42 4.59 18.10
CA SER A 164 -16.79 4.24 18.47
C SER A 164 -16.99 4.22 19.99
N ARG A 165 -16.02 3.65 20.74
CA ARG A 165 -16.03 3.68 22.21
C ARG A 165 -15.93 5.08 22.78
N PHE A 166 -15.09 5.93 22.19
CA PHE A 166 -14.98 7.34 22.61
C PHE A 166 -16.29 8.10 22.44
N ARG A 167 -16.97 7.92 21.30
CA ARG A 167 -18.28 8.54 21.03
C ARG A 167 -19.36 8.03 21.98
N GLU A 168 -19.36 6.74 22.29
CA GLU A 168 -20.31 6.13 23.22
C GLU A 168 -20.15 6.73 24.64
N GLU A 169 -18.91 6.92 25.09
CA GLU A 169 -18.62 7.49 26.41
C GLU A 169 -19.04 8.97 26.51
N LEU A 170 -18.79 9.75 25.47
CA LEU A 170 -19.27 11.13 25.39
C LEU A 170 -20.81 11.22 25.45
N ALA A 171 -21.52 10.32 24.78
CA ALA A 171 -22.98 10.27 24.81
C ALA A 171 -23.51 9.91 26.21
N ARG A 172 -22.87 8.98 26.91
CA ARG A 172 -23.22 8.61 28.30
C ARG A 172 -23.01 9.75 29.29
N GLN A 173 -21.95 10.55 29.11
CA GLN A 173 -21.71 11.74 29.94
C GLN A 173 -22.75 12.83 29.69
N SER A 174 -23.23 13.01 28.46
CA SER A 174 -24.32 13.96 28.18
C SER A 174 -25.68 13.53 28.74
N ASP A 175 -25.95 12.23 28.82
CA ASP A 175 -27.19 11.69 29.42
C ASP A 175 -27.15 11.67 30.96
N SER A 176 -25.95 11.74 31.54
CA SER A 176 -25.75 11.88 32.99
C SER A 176 -26.00 13.34 33.40
N GLY A 177 -27.28 13.74 33.49
CA GLY A 177 -27.68 15.03 34.07
C GLY A 177 -27.07 15.27 35.47
N PRO A 178 -27.07 16.53 35.96
CA PRO A 178 -26.30 16.92 37.14
C PRO A 178 -26.50 15.95 38.32
N PRO A 179 -25.42 15.58 39.03
CA PRO A 179 -25.47 14.53 40.04
C PRO A 179 -26.55 14.84 41.07
N ALA A 180 -27.33 13.81 41.44
CA ALA A 180 -28.43 13.89 42.42
C ALA A 180 -28.00 14.47 43.79
N SER A 181 -26.70 14.61 44.05
CA SER A 181 -26.14 15.31 45.22
C SER A 181 -26.33 16.84 45.20
N THR A 182 -26.78 17.44 44.10
CA THR A 182 -27.11 18.88 44.03
C THR A 182 -28.60 19.18 44.20
N GLN A 183 -29.44 18.19 44.44
CA GLN A 183 -30.85 18.44 44.75
C GLN A 183 -30.94 19.02 46.17
N PRO A 184 -31.36 20.30 46.34
CA PRO A 184 -31.49 20.88 47.67
C PRO A 184 -32.45 20.04 48.49
N PRO A 185 -32.20 19.86 49.81
CA PRO A 185 -33.03 19.00 50.64
C PRO A 185 -34.49 19.41 50.48
N ARG A 186 -35.36 18.45 50.14
CA ARG A 186 -36.81 18.65 50.14
C ARG A 186 -37.16 19.18 51.53
N ARG A 187 -37.49 20.46 51.62
CA ARG A 187 -38.02 21.04 52.85
C ARG A 187 -39.30 20.27 53.16
N SER A 188 -39.26 19.45 54.20
CA SER A 188 -40.49 18.92 54.79
C SER A 188 -41.37 20.12 55.17
N PRO A 189 -42.69 20.09 54.89
CA PRO A 189 -43.59 21.13 55.36
C PRO A 189 -43.44 21.23 56.88
N LEU A 190 -43.08 22.41 57.38
CA LEU A 190 -42.99 22.67 58.82
C LEU A 190 -44.32 22.27 59.47
N PRO A 191 -44.32 21.47 60.56
CA PRO A 191 -45.53 21.18 61.28
C PRO A 191 -46.09 22.49 61.85
N TRP A 192 -47.36 22.77 61.52
CA TRP A 192 -48.01 24.02 61.92
C TRP A 192 -48.13 24.11 63.46
N PRO A 193 -47.99 25.31 64.06
CA PRO A 193 -48.04 25.49 65.51
C PRO A 193 -49.46 25.30 66.07
N ARG A 194 -49.73 24.21 66.79
CA ARG A 194 -51.06 23.95 67.38
C ARG A 194 -51.55 25.11 68.27
N PRO A 195 -52.84 25.48 68.26
CA PRO A 195 -53.37 26.56 69.07
C PRO A 195 -53.45 26.09 70.53
N VAL A 196 -52.86 26.87 71.43
CA VAL A 196 -52.93 26.64 72.87
C VAL A 196 -54.30 27.14 73.34
N ALA A 197 -55.13 26.23 73.86
CA ALA A 197 -56.44 26.58 74.41
C ALA A 197 -56.27 27.33 75.74
N PRO A 198 -57.03 28.42 75.99
CA PRO A 198 -57.03 29.10 77.27
C PRO A 198 -57.75 28.27 78.34
N SER A 199 -57.17 28.30 79.55
CA SER A 199 -57.57 27.64 80.79
C SER A 199 -58.88 28.14 81.38
#